data_AF-A0A1I0LUJ8-F1
#
_entry.id   AF-A0A1I0LUJ8-F1
#
_cell.length_a   1.000
_cell.length_b   1.000
_cell.length_c   1.000
_cell.angle_alpha   90.00
_cell.angle_beta   90.00
_cell.angle_gamma   90.00
#
_symmetry.space_group_name_H-M   'P 1'
#
loop_
_entity.id
_entity.type
_entity.pdbx_description
1 polymer ?
#
loop_
_entity_poly.entity_id
_entity_poly.type
_entity_poly.pdbx_seq_one_letter_code
_entity_poly.pdbx_strand_id
1 'polypeptide(L)'
;MATPKCESCRKRPVAPKASVWCRACGDRWKRAGKPEDGPPPPKKGGRPREADTEERVQKTRELLAAGKGTMEIARLFGVPGSRVSYYKRRLAERGELPKAVTSRR
;
A
#
# COMPACT_ATOMS: atom_id res chain seq x y z
N MET A 1 -4.44 -19.54 -29.76
CA MET A 1 -5.39 -18.81 -28.89
C MET A 1 -4.58 -17.84 -28.04
N ALA A 2 -4.82 -16.53 -28.11
CA ALA A 2 -4.06 -15.55 -27.34
C ALA A 2 -4.57 -15.55 -25.89
N THR A 3 -3.76 -16.02 -24.94
CA THR A 3 -4.07 -15.89 -23.52
C THR A 3 -4.12 -14.41 -23.15
N PRO A 4 -5.21 -13.92 -22.54
CA PRO A 4 -5.49 -12.50 -22.46
C PRO A 4 -4.56 -11.80 -21.46
N LYS A 5 -4.38 -10.49 -21.66
CA LYS A 5 -3.80 -9.57 -20.66
C LYS A 5 -4.44 -9.83 -19.30
N CYS A 6 -3.65 -9.84 -18.22
CA CYS A 6 -4.23 -9.95 -16.88
C CYS A 6 -5.22 -8.82 -16.60
N GLU A 7 -6.16 -9.05 -15.69
CA GLU A 7 -7.24 -8.12 -15.36
C GLU A 7 -6.73 -6.70 -15.02
N SER A 8 -5.58 -6.60 -14.35
CA SER A 8 -4.92 -5.32 -14.07
C SER A 8 -4.45 -4.58 -15.33
N CYS A 9 -3.90 -5.29 -16.31
CA CYS A 9 -3.47 -4.72 -17.60
C CYS A 9 -4.64 -4.46 -18.56
N ARG A 10 -5.78 -5.15 -18.39
CA ARG A 10 -7.04 -4.79 -19.07
C ARG A 10 -7.57 -3.44 -18.58
N LYS A 11 -7.51 -3.17 -17.26
CA LYS A 11 -8.04 -1.94 -16.65
C LYS A 11 -7.19 -0.68 -16.90
N ARG A 12 -5.88 -0.84 -17.14
CA ARG A 12 -4.95 0.27 -17.44
C ARG A 12 -3.93 -0.18 -18.50
N PRO A 13 -4.21 0.01 -19.80
CA PRO A 13 -3.30 -0.42 -20.86
C PRO A 13 -2.05 0.47 -20.83
N VAL A 14 -0.97 -0.04 -20.27
CA VAL A 14 0.38 0.53 -20.48
C VAL A 14 0.74 0.24 -21.93
N ALA A 15 1.09 1.28 -22.69
CA ALA A 15 1.30 1.23 -24.15
C ALA A 15 1.93 -0.09 -24.62
N PRO A 16 1.30 -0.81 -25.56
CA PRO A 16 1.73 -2.15 -25.94
C PRO A 16 3.04 -2.05 -26.72
N LYS A 17 4.17 -2.39 -26.08
CA LYS A 17 5.29 -2.97 -26.82
C LYS A 17 4.86 -4.37 -27.28
N ALA A 18 5.46 -4.88 -28.37
CA ALA A 18 5.13 -6.10 -29.11
C ALA A 18 4.94 -7.42 -28.32
N SER A 19 5.00 -7.41 -26.99
CA SER A 19 4.72 -8.54 -26.10
C SER A 19 3.27 -8.52 -25.60
N VAL A 20 2.65 -9.71 -25.56
CA VAL A 20 1.26 -9.94 -25.06
C VAL A 20 1.08 -9.43 -23.61
N TRP A 21 2.16 -9.36 -22.82
CA TRP A 21 2.18 -8.79 -21.47
C TRP A 21 3.25 -7.71 -21.29
N CYS A 22 3.05 -6.80 -20.34
CA CYS A 22 4.12 -5.91 -19.89
C CYS A 22 5.20 -6.71 -19.14
N ARG A 23 6.44 -6.18 -19.08
CA ARG A 23 7.60 -6.84 -18.45
C ARG A 23 7.27 -7.36 -17.04
N ALA A 24 6.64 -6.55 -16.20
CA ALA A 24 6.28 -6.91 -14.83
C ALA A 24 5.26 -8.06 -14.74
N CYS A 25 4.32 -8.15 -15.67
CA CYS A 25 3.37 -9.27 -15.74
C CYS A 25 4.03 -10.52 -16.32
N GLY A 26 4.88 -10.37 -17.34
CA GLY A 26 5.65 -11.49 -17.91
C GLY A 26 6.58 -12.14 -16.88
N ASP A 27 7.31 -11.34 -16.09
CA ASP A 27 8.19 -11.85 -15.03
C ASP A 27 7.39 -12.59 -13.95
N ARG A 28 6.20 -12.08 -13.59
CA ARG A 28 5.33 -12.70 -12.61
C ARG A 28 4.74 -14.02 -13.09
N TRP A 29 4.35 -14.11 -14.36
CA TRP A 29 3.87 -15.35 -14.99
C TRP A 29 4.97 -16.42 -15.01
N LYS A 30 6.19 -16.03 -15.41
CA LYS A 30 7.36 -16.94 -15.39
C LYS A 30 7.66 -17.45 -13.98
N ARG A 31 7.68 -16.57 -12.97
CA ARG A 31 7.90 -16.95 -11.56
C ARG A 31 6.83 -17.87 -10.99
N ALA A 32 5.60 -17.78 -11.50
CA ALA A 32 4.47 -18.59 -11.06
C ALA A 32 4.36 -19.94 -11.79
N GLY A 33 5.35 -20.30 -12.62
CA GLY A 33 5.32 -21.56 -13.38
C GLY A 33 4.46 -21.52 -14.63
N LYS A 34 4.18 -20.33 -15.18
CA LYS A 34 3.40 -20.13 -16.41
C LYS A 34 1.99 -20.75 -16.38
N PRO A 35 1.15 -20.42 -15.37
CA PRO A 35 -0.23 -20.91 -15.32
C PRO A 35 -1.03 -20.52 -16.58
N GLU A 36 -1.98 -21.36 -16.98
CA GLU A 36 -2.81 -21.16 -18.17
C GLU A 36 -3.69 -19.90 -18.06
N ASP A 37 -4.17 -19.58 -16.86
CA ASP A 37 -4.97 -18.38 -16.56
C ASP A 37 -4.18 -17.06 -16.61
N GLY A 38 -2.86 -17.12 -16.83
CA GLY A 38 -1.98 -15.96 -16.90
C GLY A 38 -1.38 -15.53 -15.56
N PRO A 39 -0.62 -14.42 -15.50
CA PRO A 39 0.14 -14.06 -14.31
C PRO A 39 -0.79 -13.87 -13.11
N PRO A 40 -0.43 -14.42 -11.92
CA PRO A 40 -1.24 -14.26 -10.73
C PRO A 40 -1.37 -12.78 -10.37
N PRO A 41 -2.41 -12.37 -9.61
CA PRO A 41 -2.52 -10.99 -9.18
C PRO A 41 -1.27 -10.58 -8.38
N PRO A 42 -0.85 -9.31 -8.44
CA PRO A 42 0.18 -8.84 -7.52
C PRO A 42 -0.23 -9.11 -6.09
N LYS A 43 0.67 -9.73 -5.31
CA LYS A 43 0.48 -9.83 -3.86
C LYS A 43 0.19 -8.43 -3.34
N LYS A 44 -0.97 -8.24 -2.71
CA LYS A 44 -1.28 -7.03 -1.94
C LYS A 44 -0.35 -7.02 -0.73
N GLY A 45 0.85 -6.49 -0.92
CA GLY A 45 1.86 -6.42 0.11
C GLY A 45 2.88 -5.39 -0.33
N GLY A 46 2.82 -4.21 0.27
CA GLY A 46 3.94 -3.29 0.24
C GLY A 46 5.18 -3.94 0.86
N ARG A 47 6.32 -3.26 0.72
CA ARG A 47 7.61 -3.63 1.33
C ARG A 47 7.40 -4.15 2.78
N PRO A 48 8.14 -5.21 3.20
CA PRO A 48 8.11 -5.68 4.58
C PRO A 48 8.22 -4.52 5.56
N ARG A 49 7.36 -4.52 6.58
CA ARG A 49 7.18 -3.39 7.50
C ARG A 49 8.25 -3.47 8.58
N GLU A 50 8.98 -2.38 8.81
CA GLU A 50 10.05 -2.31 9.81
C GLU A 50 9.46 -2.31 11.24
N ALA A 51 10.10 -3.01 12.18
CA ALA A 51 9.64 -3.10 13.57
C ALA A 51 9.59 -1.74 14.29
N ASP A 52 10.54 -0.83 14.01
CA ASP A 52 10.54 0.57 14.47
C ASP A 52 9.22 1.31 14.12
N THR A 53 8.53 0.86 13.07
CA THR A 53 7.26 1.43 12.66
C THR A 53 6.12 1.11 13.64
N GLU A 54 6.17 -0.01 14.36
CA GLU A 54 5.13 -0.42 15.33
C GLU A 54 5.19 0.38 16.61
N GLU A 55 6.39 0.56 17.19
CA GLU A 55 6.56 1.40 18.38
C GLU A 55 6.11 2.84 18.13
N ARG A 56 6.45 3.39 16.95
CA ARG A 56 6.00 4.74 16.58
C ARG A 56 4.50 4.83 16.37
N VAL A 57 3.84 3.76 15.92
CA VAL A 57 2.37 3.70 15.82
C VAL A 57 1.74 3.77 17.20
N GLN A 58 2.26 3.02 18.17
CA GLN A 58 1.76 3.04 19.54
C GLN A 58 2.00 4.41 20.20
N LYS A 59 3.20 4.97 20.09
CA LYS A 59 3.49 6.34 20.59
C LYS A 59 2.63 7.40 19.91
N THR A 60 2.31 7.23 18.62
CA THR A 60 1.37 8.12 17.92
C THR A 60 -0.01 8.09 18.58
N ARG A 61 -0.49 6.92 19.03
CA ARG A 61 -1.78 6.79 19.74
C ARG A 61 -1.78 7.57 21.05
N GLU A 62 -0.73 7.42 21.85
CA GLU A 62 -0.58 8.13 23.13
C GLU A 62 -0.54 9.64 22.93
N LEU A 63 0.23 10.13 21.95
CA LEU A 63 0.32 11.56 21.65
C LEU A 63 -1.01 12.13 21.14
N LEU A 64 -1.76 11.37 20.35
CA LEU A 64 -3.10 11.78 19.92
C LEU A 64 -4.09 11.83 21.08
N ALA A 65 -4.02 10.88 22.02
CA ALA A 65 -4.82 10.90 23.24
C ALA A 65 -4.47 12.11 24.13
N ALA A 66 -3.22 12.56 24.11
CA ALA A 66 -2.76 13.80 24.77
C ALA A 66 -3.11 15.08 23.99
N GLY A 67 -3.90 15.00 22.91
CA GLY A 67 -4.35 16.15 22.12
C GLY A 67 -3.30 16.73 21.16
N LYS A 68 -2.18 16.06 20.92
CA LYS A 68 -1.12 16.54 20.03
C LYS A 68 -1.55 16.47 18.57
N GLY A 69 -1.27 17.55 17.83
CA GLY A 69 -1.56 17.62 16.39
C GLY A 69 -0.59 16.79 15.54
N THR A 70 -1.01 16.40 14.34
CA THR A 70 -0.18 15.59 13.40
C THR A 70 1.21 16.19 13.14
N MET A 71 1.29 17.51 12.97
CA MET A 71 2.56 18.20 12.70
C MET A 71 3.47 18.28 13.94
N GLU A 72 2.88 18.33 15.13
CA GLU A 72 3.62 18.30 16.39
C GLU A 72 4.22 16.92 16.62
N ILE A 73 3.44 15.86 16.39
CA ILE A 73 3.91 14.47 16.42
C ILE A 73 5.03 14.23 15.39
N ALA A 74 4.89 14.80 14.20
CA ALA A 74 5.90 14.70 13.14
C ALA A 74 7.24 15.30 13.59
N ARG A 75 7.20 16.47 14.23
CA ARG A 75 8.39 17.12 14.82
C ARG A 75 8.99 16.28 15.94
N LEU A 76 8.18 15.73 16.85
CA LEU A 76 8.63 14.90 17.96
C LEU A 76 9.37 13.62 17.50
N PHE A 77 8.94 13.02 16.39
CA PHE A 77 9.58 11.83 15.85
C PHE A 77 10.67 12.12 14.81
N GLY A 78 10.88 13.39 14.44
CA GLY A 78 11.81 13.77 13.36
C GLY A 78 11.41 13.17 12.01
N VAL A 79 10.11 13.01 11.73
CA VAL A 79 9.60 12.40 10.50
C VAL A 79 8.69 13.36 9.74
N PRO A 80 8.52 13.19 8.41
CA PRO A 80 7.52 13.96 7.67
C PRO A 80 6.10 13.63 8.13
N GLY A 81 5.19 14.62 8.08
CA GLY A 81 3.78 14.45 8.46
C GLY A 81 3.05 13.35 7.69
N SER A 82 3.46 13.05 6.46
CA SER A 82 2.96 11.90 5.68
C SER A 82 3.20 10.56 6.39
N ARG A 83 4.30 10.43 7.15
CA ARG A 83 4.63 9.25 7.93
C ARG A 83 3.76 9.14 9.18
N VAL A 84 3.38 10.26 9.79
CA VAL A 84 2.38 10.30 10.89
C VAL A 84 0.98 9.93 10.38
N SER A 85 0.57 10.43 9.20
CA SER A 85 -0.69 10.01 8.56
C SER A 85 -0.72 8.51 8.28
N TYR A 86 0.43 7.95 7.90
CA TYR A 86 0.58 6.50 7.76
C TYR A 86 0.38 5.76 9.09
N TYR A 87 0.94 6.26 10.21
CA TYR A 87 0.71 5.69 11.55
C TYR A 87 -0.76 5.75 11.97
N LYS A 88 -1.41 6.89 11.76
CA LYS A 88 -2.84 7.08 12.03
C LYS A 88 -3.71 6.11 11.23
N ARG A 89 -3.38 5.89 9.95
CA ARG A 89 -4.08 4.90 9.13
C ARG A 89 -3.95 3.49 9.71
N ARG A 90 -2.78 3.11 10.25
CA ARG A 90 -2.63 1.80 10.92
C ARG A 90 -3.49 1.69 12.18
N LEU A 91 -3.52 2.71 13.01
CA LEU A 91 -4.41 2.74 14.19
C LEU A 91 -5.88 2.58 13.77
N ALA A 92 -6.29 3.22 12.66
CA ALA A 92 -7.63 3.08 12.12
C ALA A 92 -7.92 1.69 11.49
N GLU A 93 -6.91 1.06 10.87
CA GLU A 93 -6.99 -0.33 10.39
C GLU A 93 -7.16 -1.33 11.54
N ARG A 94 -6.61 -1.00 12.73
CA ARG A 94 -6.75 -1.78 13.97
C ARG A 94 -8.02 -1.49 14.77
N GLY A 95 -8.79 -0.47 14.37
CA GLY A 95 -9.96 -0.01 15.14
C GLY A 95 -9.62 0.81 16.40
N GLU A 96 -8.35 1.20 16.58
CA GLU A 96 -7.90 2.02 17.72
C GLU A 96 -8.11 3.53 17.49
N LEU A 97 -8.45 3.92 16.26
CA LEU A 97 -8.93 5.25 15.92
C LEU A 97 -10.16 5.14 15.03
N PRO A 98 -11.12 6.09 15.13
CA PRO A 98 -12.18 6.18 14.14
C PRO A 98 -11.55 6.36 12.76
N LYS A 99 -11.96 5.52 11.80
CA LYS A 99 -11.56 5.70 10.40
C LYS A 99 -11.96 7.12 10.00
N ALA A 100 -10.98 7.90 9.57
CA ALA A 100 -11.25 9.24 9.06
C ALA A 100 -12.28 9.09 7.94
N VAL A 101 -13.51 9.53 8.22
CA VAL A 101 -14.57 9.59 7.22
C VAL A 101 -14.07 10.61 6.22
N THR A 102 -13.65 10.14 5.04
CA THR A 102 -13.32 11.03 3.94
C THR A 102 -14.61 11.74 3.57
N SER A 103 -14.89 12.90 4.16
CA SER A 103 -15.88 13.81 3.61
C SER A 103 -15.31 14.30 2.28
N ARG A 104 -15.65 13.61 1.19
CA ARG A 104 -15.56 14.23 -0.14
C ARG A 104 -16.63 15.32 -0.13
N ARG A 105 -16.18 16.57 -0.13
CA ARG A 105 -16.99 17.71 -0.55
C ARG A 105 -16.62 18.02 -1.98
#